data_AF-A0A2K1KJI0-F1
#
_entry.id   AF-A0A2K1KJI0-F1
#
_cell.length_a   1.000
_cell.length_b   1.000
_cell.length_c   1.000
_cell.angle_alpha   90.00
_cell.angle_beta   90.00
_cell.angle_gamma   90.00
#
_symmetry.space_group_name_H-M   'P 1'
#
loop_
_entity.id
_entity.type
_entity.pdbx_description
1 polymer ?
#
loop_
_entity_poly.entity_id
_entity_poly.type
_entity_poly.pdbx_seq_one_letter_code
_entity_poly.pdbx_strand_id
1 'polypeptide(L)'
;MGILLGARIGFKEEDSPNFQRSCYSKTQATMSTSVVLRVVMQSIFTCMVSVWVVGVGRDPWSVITWYDKVADIPNFVTTVDELLSMSIEKANHRPAGMWNFRVPGVVSHIESLRMNKE
;
A
#
# COMPACT_ATOMS: atom_id res chain seq x y z
N MET A 1 15.74 -13.92 -13.58
CA MET A 1 14.46 -13.18 -13.50
C MET A 1 13.89 -13.41 -12.10
N GLY A 2 14.53 -12.82 -11.08
CA GLY A 2 14.29 -13.16 -9.69
C GLY A 2 13.09 -12.41 -9.14
N ILE A 3 11.99 -13.11 -8.88
CA ILE A 3 11.06 -12.70 -7.83
C ILE A 3 11.88 -12.78 -6.55
N LEU A 4 12.17 -11.62 -5.94
CA LEU A 4 12.89 -11.50 -4.67
C LEU A 4 12.05 -12.16 -3.56
N LEU A 5 12.14 -13.49 -3.49
CA LEU A 5 11.91 -14.31 -2.32
C LEU A 5 13.02 -13.96 -1.32
N GLY A 6 12.86 -12.87 -0.59
CA GLY A 6 13.88 -12.44 0.35
C GLY A 6 13.73 -11.02 0.82
N ALA A 7 12.68 -10.72 1.59
CA ALA A 7 12.82 -9.80 2.71
C ALA A 7 11.64 -9.96 3.68
N ARG A 8 11.94 -10.38 4.91
CA ARG A 8 11.11 -10.08 6.09
C ARG A 8 11.14 -8.58 6.44
N ILE A 9 11.50 -7.72 5.47
CA ILE A 9 11.74 -6.28 5.58
C ILE A 9 11.11 -5.66 4.32
N GLY A 10 9.95 -5.01 4.46
CA GLY A 10 9.27 -4.36 3.32
C GLY A 10 10.04 -3.17 2.77
N PHE A 11 9.59 -2.63 1.63
CA PHE A 11 10.11 -1.37 1.08
C PHE A 11 9.97 -0.23 2.08
N LYS A 12 11.04 0.56 2.19
CA LYS A 12 11.10 1.79 2.98
C LYS A 12 10.70 3.00 2.16
N GLU A 13 10.46 4.10 2.85
CA GLU A 13 10.07 5.40 2.28
C GLU A 13 11.13 5.98 1.35
N GLU A 14 12.41 5.68 1.61
CA GLU A 14 13.53 6.17 0.82
C GLU A 14 13.81 5.33 -0.43
N ASP A 15 13.19 4.15 -0.53
CA ASP A 15 13.44 3.23 -1.65
C ASP A 15 12.83 3.76 -2.96
N SER A 16 13.56 3.57 -4.05
CA SER A 16 13.06 3.96 -5.38
C SER A 16 11.99 2.97 -5.89
N PRO A 17 10.92 3.45 -6.56
CA PRO A 17 9.89 2.57 -7.10
C PRO A 17 10.46 1.55 -8.09
N ASN A 18 10.21 0.26 -7.84
CA ASN A 18 10.73 -0.84 -8.66
C ASN A 18 9.68 -1.49 -9.59
N PHE A 19 8.42 -1.04 -9.53
CA PHE A 19 7.32 -1.62 -10.31
C PHE A 19 6.65 -0.58 -11.22
N GLN A 20 7.01 -0.59 -12.50
CA GLN A 20 6.54 0.37 -13.51
C GLN A 20 5.92 -0.32 -14.73
N ARG A 21 5.25 -1.46 -14.54
CA ARG A 21 4.72 -2.25 -15.65
C ARG A 21 3.36 -1.76 -16.16
N SER A 22 2.52 -1.19 -15.31
CA SER A 22 1.20 -0.67 -15.72
C SER A 22 1.22 0.85 -15.92
N CYS A 23 0.28 1.39 -16.69
CA CYS A 23 0.13 2.84 -16.83
C CYS A 23 -0.06 3.52 -15.47
N TYR A 24 -0.89 2.93 -14.60
CA TYR A 24 -1.08 3.40 -13.23
C TYR A 24 0.24 3.46 -12.45
N SER A 25 1.01 2.37 -12.45
CA SER A 25 2.24 2.31 -11.66
C SER A 25 3.35 3.19 -12.23
N LYS A 26 3.40 3.39 -13.56
CA LYS A 26 4.28 4.36 -14.22
C LYS A 26 3.96 5.80 -13.81
N THR A 27 2.68 6.16 -13.82
CA THR A 27 2.23 7.51 -13.43
C THR A 27 2.54 7.76 -11.96
N GLN A 28 2.19 6.81 -11.07
CA GLN A 28 2.47 6.95 -9.64
C GLN A 28 3.97 7.00 -9.35
N ALA A 29 4.77 6.15 -10.01
CA ALA A 29 6.23 6.19 -9.85
C ALA A 29 6.79 7.53 -10.32
N THR A 30 6.39 8.02 -11.50
CA THR A 30 6.80 9.34 -12.01
C THR A 30 6.39 10.47 -11.06
N MET A 31 5.19 10.40 -10.49
CA MET A 31 4.68 11.40 -9.56
C MET A 31 5.47 11.40 -8.25
N SER A 32 5.77 10.21 -7.70
CA SER A 32 6.58 10.07 -6.50
C SER A 32 8.05 10.47 -6.73
N THR A 33 8.57 10.28 -7.95
CA THR A 33 9.99 10.54 -8.25
C THR A 33 10.30 11.93 -8.76
N SER A 34 9.31 12.64 -9.30
CA SER A 34 9.45 13.96 -9.89
C SER A 34 10.03 14.96 -8.88
N VAL A 35 11.20 15.52 -9.21
CA VAL A 35 11.89 16.55 -8.42
C VAL A 35 11.03 17.78 -8.21
N VAL A 36 10.22 18.15 -9.21
CA VAL A 36 9.28 19.29 -9.11
C VAL A 36 8.26 19.06 -8.01
N LEU A 37 7.70 17.85 -7.93
CA LEU A 37 6.79 17.51 -6.86
C LEU A 37 7.53 17.37 -5.55
N ARG A 38 8.71 16.76 -5.47
CA ARG A 38 9.48 16.65 -4.20
C ARG A 38 9.82 18.00 -3.58
N VAL A 39 10.10 19.04 -4.38
CA VAL A 39 10.34 20.41 -3.89
C VAL A 39 9.05 21.05 -3.36
N VAL A 40 7.92 20.89 -4.07
CA VAL A 40 6.60 21.34 -3.58
C VAL A 40 6.11 20.49 -2.38
N MET A 41 6.56 19.24 -2.31
CA MET A 41 6.19 18.25 -1.29
C MET A 41 7.01 18.37 0.01
N GLN A 42 7.95 19.31 0.11
CA GLN A 42 8.58 19.64 1.39
C GLN A 42 7.56 20.18 2.41
N SER A 43 6.37 20.58 1.95
CA SER A 43 5.24 20.98 2.79
C SER A 43 4.05 20.02 2.68
N ILE A 44 4.15 18.94 1.90
CA ILE A 44 3.05 18.01 1.64
C ILE A 44 3.37 16.65 2.25
N PHE A 45 2.37 16.15 2.95
CA PHE A 45 2.37 14.81 3.51
C PHE A 45 1.75 13.83 2.51
N THR A 46 2.53 12.86 2.04
CA THR A 46 2.07 11.83 1.11
C THR A 46 1.96 10.48 1.79
N CYS A 47 0.74 9.95 1.86
CA CYS A 47 0.46 8.61 2.37
C CYS A 47 0.63 7.57 1.25
N MET A 48 1.53 6.61 1.44
CA MET A 48 1.62 5.43 0.59
C MET A 48 0.72 4.34 1.15
N VAL A 49 -0.40 4.12 0.48
CA VAL A 49 -1.42 3.14 0.85
C VAL A 49 -1.31 1.93 -0.07
N SER A 50 -1.53 0.71 0.45
CA SER A 50 -1.59 -0.47 -0.39
C SER A 50 -2.90 -0.51 -1.19
N VAL A 51 -2.96 -1.31 -2.26
CA VAL A 51 -4.23 -1.55 -2.98
C VAL A 51 -5.23 -2.32 -2.10
N TRP A 52 -4.75 -2.95 -1.03
CA TRP A 52 -5.52 -3.76 -0.11
C TRP A 52 -6.09 -2.92 1.03
N VAL A 53 -7.04 -2.04 0.72
CA VAL A 53 -7.72 -1.19 1.71
C VAL A 53 -8.99 -1.85 2.21
N VAL A 54 -9.04 -2.15 3.51
CA VAL A 54 -10.19 -2.82 4.16
C VAL A 54 -10.97 -1.83 5.01
N GLY A 55 -12.31 -1.93 5.00
CA GLY A 55 -13.20 -1.10 5.84
C GLY A 55 -14.03 -0.06 5.08
N VAL A 56 -13.95 -0.03 3.75
CA VAL A 56 -14.81 0.81 2.90
C VAL A 56 -15.38 -0.01 1.76
N GLY A 57 -16.68 0.16 1.48
CA GLY A 57 -17.38 -0.30 0.27
C GLY A 57 -16.79 -1.54 -0.40
N ARG A 58 -16.06 -1.36 -1.52
CA ARG A 58 -15.35 -2.43 -2.25
C ARG A 58 -14.10 -2.87 -1.50
N ASP A 59 -14.29 -3.66 -0.46
CA ASP A 59 -13.20 -4.34 0.22
C ASP A 59 -12.55 -5.40 -0.71
N PRO A 60 -11.23 -5.55 -0.65
CA PRO A 60 -10.52 -6.58 -1.42
C PRO A 60 -11.07 -7.99 -1.14
N TRP A 61 -11.51 -8.25 0.10
CA TRP A 61 -11.97 -9.58 0.51
C TRP A 61 -13.25 -9.99 -0.22
N SER A 62 -14.25 -9.12 -0.35
CA SER A 62 -15.44 -9.41 -1.17
C SER A 62 -15.09 -9.59 -2.64
N VAL A 63 -14.21 -8.73 -3.19
CA VAL A 63 -13.84 -8.77 -4.61
C VAL A 63 -13.14 -10.07 -5.00
N ILE A 64 -12.29 -10.64 -4.14
CA ILE A 64 -11.61 -11.92 -4.43
C ILE A 64 -12.61 -13.06 -4.60
N THR A 65 -13.71 -13.06 -3.85
CA THR A 65 -14.71 -14.15 -3.90
C THR A 65 -15.40 -14.25 -5.26
N TRP A 66 -15.33 -13.21 -6.10
CA TRP A 66 -15.94 -13.18 -7.43
C TRP A 66 -15.10 -13.87 -8.51
N TYR A 67 -13.85 -14.23 -8.22
CA TYR A 67 -12.94 -14.84 -9.18
C TYR A 67 -12.87 -16.36 -9.00
N ASP A 68 -12.96 -17.11 -10.11
CA ASP A 68 -12.82 -18.58 -10.11
C ASP A 68 -11.40 -19.05 -9.74
N LYS A 69 -10.40 -18.21 -10.00
CA LYS A 69 -8.98 -18.49 -9.77
C LYS A 69 -8.34 -17.33 -9.04
N VAL A 70 -7.71 -17.64 -7.91
CA VAL A 70 -7.08 -16.65 -7.02
C VAL A 70 -5.59 -16.97 -6.91
N ALA A 71 -4.75 -15.96 -7.17
CA ALA A 71 -3.30 -16.07 -6.98
C ALA A 71 -2.97 -15.85 -5.50
N ASP A 72 -2.28 -16.80 -4.88
CA ASP A 72 -1.92 -16.70 -3.47
C ASP A 72 -0.58 -15.97 -3.30
N ILE A 73 -0.65 -14.64 -3.20
CA ILE A 73 0.51 -13.77 -3.01
C ILE A 73 0.31 -12.97 -1.71
N PRO A 74 1.26 -13.00 -0.76
CA PRO A 74 1.18 -12.19 0.45
C PRO A 74 1.39 -10.71 0.11
N ASN A 75 0.48 -9.86 0.58
CA ASN A 75 0.55 -8.41 0.40
C ASN A 75 0.34 -7.68 1.73
N PHE A 76 0.83 -6.44 1.80
CA PHE A 76 0.51 -5.54 2.89
C PHE A 76 -0.94 -5.06 2.78
N VAL A 77 -1.64 -5.03 3.92
CA VAL A 77 -3.01 -4.55 4.04
C VAL A 77 -3.02 -3.22 4.77
N THR A 78 -3.97 -2.35 4.42
CA THR A 78 -4.24 -1.11 5.15
C THR A 78 -5.70 -1.12 5.57
N THR A 79 -5.99 -0.97 6.87
CA THR A 79 -7.37 -0.76 7.32
C THR A 79 -7.69 0.73 7.32
N VAL A 80 -8.94 1.10 7.05
CA VAL A 80 -9.38 2.49 7.04
C VAL A 80 -9.26 3.12 8.43
N ASP A 81 -9.54 2.36 9.48
CA ASP A 81 -9.42 2.83 10.86
C ASP A 81 -7.98 3.18 11.23
N GLU A 82 -7.01 2.34 10.86
CA GLU A 82 -5.59 2.64 11.07
C GLU A 82 -5.10 3.78 10.19
N LEU A 83 -5.52 3.82 8.92
CA LEU A 83 -5.19 4.90 7.99
C LEU A 83 -5.64 6.26 8.55
N LEU A 84 -6.89 6.35 9.02
CA LEU A 84 -7.42 7.57 9.60
C LEU A 84 -6.71 7.94 10.90
N SER A 85 -6.52 6.97 11.80
CA SER A 85 -5.85 7.20 13.08
C SER A 85 -4.41 7.70 12.90
N MET A 86 -3.63 7.01 12.06
CA MET A 86 -2.26 7.41 11.75
C MET A 86 -2.21 8.75 11.00
N SER A 87 -3.17 9.04 10.12
CA SER A 87 -3.16 10.29 9.34
C SER A 87 -3.44 11.50 10.23
N ILE A 88 -4.35 11.38 11.19
CA ILE A 88 -4.65 12.42 12.18
C ILE A 88 -3.44 12.63 13.10
N GLU A 89 -2.86 11.56 13.63
CA GLU A 89 -1.67 11.62 14.48
C GLU A 89 -0.51 12.30 13.74
N LYS A 90 -0.24 11.89 12.50
CA LYS A 90 0.81 12.49 11.68
C LYS A 90 0.49 13.95 11.35
N ALA A 91 -0.75 14.29 10.95
CA ALA A 91 -1.12 15.67 10.62
C ALA A 91 -0.81 16.65 11.76
N ASN A 92 -1.00 16.25 13.02
CA ASN A 92 -0.68 17.09 14.18
C ASN A 92 0.82 17.40 14.32
N HIS A 93 1.69 16.50 13.89
CA HIS A 93 3.14 16.67 13.94
C HIS A 93 3.73 17.35 12.70
N ARG A 94 2.88 17.67 11.69
CA ARG A 94 3.25 18.28 10.41
C ARG A 94 4.48 17.66 9.70
N PRO A 95 4.56 16.33 9.57
CA PRO A 95 5.65 15.71 8.84
C PRO A 95 5.50 15.99 7.35
N ALA A 96 6.60 16.29 6.70
CA ALA A 96 6.69 16.36 5.25
C ALA A 96 7.19 15.03 4.68
N GLY A 97 6.95 14.82 3.39
CA GLY A 97 7.50 13.67 2.66
C GLY A 97 6.55 12.47 2.58
N MET A 98 7.12 11.32 2.23
CA MET A 98 6.40 10.08 1.95
C MET A 98 6.44 9.17 3.17
N TRP A 99 5.30 8.55 3.49
CA TRP A 99 5.14 7.67 4.64
C TRP A 99 4.38 6.41 4.25
N ASN A 100 4.85 5.23 4.67
CA ASN A 100 4.13 3.99 4.48
C ASN A 100 2.98 3.85 5.48
N PHE A 101 1.77 3.66 4.95
CA PHE A 101 0.55 3.48 5.74
C PHE A 101 0.06 2.05 5.59
N ARG A 102 0.56 1.16 6.45
CA ARG A 102 0.34 -0.28 6.36
C ARG A 102 0.22 -0.87 7.75
N VAL A 103 -0.67 -1.84 7.91
CA VAL A 103 -0.71 -2.68 9.12
C VAL A 103 0.59 -3.48 9.18
N PRO A 104 1.20 -3.69 10.37
CA PRO A 104 2.32 -4.61 10.51
C PRO A 104 1.94 -6.03 10.09
N GLY A 105 2.71 -6.62 9.19
CA GLY A 105 2.49 -7.96 8.68
C GLY A 105 2.03 -8.00 7.23
N VAL A 106 1.81 -9.20 6.73
CA VAL A 106 1.31 -9.46 5.37
C VAL A 106 0.19 -10.48 5.47
N VAL A 107 -0.78 -10.37 4.56
CA VAL A 107 -1.89 -11.31 4.47
C VAL A 107 -1.98 -11.83 3.05
N SER A 108 -2.17 -13.14 2.91
CA SER A 108 -2.37 -13.81 1.63
C SER A 108 -3.84 -13.77 1.19
N HIS A 109 -4.07 -14.02 -0.09
CA HIS A 109 -5.45 -14.03 -0.62
C HIS A 109 -6.23 -15.24 -0.09
N ILE A 110 -5.56 -16.39 0.05
CA ILE A 110 -6.18 -17.61 0.61
C ILE A 110 -6.44 -17.44 2.11
N GLU A 111 -5.51 -16.84 2.86
CA GLU A 111 -5.73 -16.51 4.28
C GLU A 111 -6.95 -15.62 4.46
N SER A 112 -7.09 -14.60 3.60
CA SER A 112 -8.25 -13.69 3.60
C SER A 112 -9.57 -14.42 3.32
N LEU A 113 -9.59 -15.34 2.34
CA LEU A 113 -10.77 -16.13 2.03
C LEU A 113 -11.16 -17.11 3.14
N ARG A 114 -10.18 -17.58 3.93
CA ARG A 114 -10.46 -18.42 5.12
C ARG A 114 -11.11 -17.58 6.21
N MET A 115 -10.56 -16.40 6.50
CA MET A 115 -11.12 -15.49 7.52
C MET A 115 -12.55 -15.02 7.21
N ASN A 116 -12.92 -14.88 5.94
CA ASN A 116 -14.28 -14.46 5.53
C ASN A 116 -15.31 -15.61 5.54
N LYS A 117 -14.88 -16.86 5.66
CA LYS A 117 -15.80 -18.01 5.73
C LYS A 117 -16.19 -18.39 7.16
N GLU A 118 -15.53 -17.80 8.15
CA GLU A 118 -15.85 -17.92 9.58
C GLU A 118 -16.87 -16.86 9.98
#